data_AF-A0AA52FB50-F1
#
_entry.id   AF-A0AA52FB50-F1
#
_cell.length_a   1.000
_cell.length_b   1.000
_cell.length_c   1.000
_cell.angle_alpha   90.00
_cell.angle_beta   90.00
_cell.angle_gamma   90.00
#
_symmetry.space_group_name_H-M   'P 1'
#
loop_
_entity.id
_entity.type
_entity.pdbx_description
1 polymer ?
#
loop_
_entity_poly.entity_id
_entity_poly.type
_entity_poly.pdbx_seq_one_letter_code
_entity_poly.pdbx_strand_id
1 'polypeptide(L)'
;MRTITAAKFAATITALVLTASGTAYAVTENKPETPRAVVAEHADDVRIDETAPVITRDNILIHAPLHTVWKIQTDVEKWPTWQPDVETVVKDTPGRLRPGSVFRWTTEGLNITSTVKQVEHGKRLAWGGPAQGITAIHVWTFTPARDGVLVHTEESWTGAPVVANQAVLQAALDNSLHNWVNNLKHEAEAQAAK
;
A
#
# COMPACT_ATOMS: atom_id res chain seq x y z
N MET A 1 53.40 28.66 -6.90
CA MET A 1 52.47 28.68 -8.05
C MET A 1 51.33 27.72 -7.71
N ARG A 2 50.10 28.07 -7.33
CA ARG A 2 49.34 29.33 -7.19
C ARG A 2 48.44 29.18 -5.93
N THR A 3 48.34 30.23 -5.13
CA THR A 3 47.34 30.49 -4.07
C THR A 3 46.20 31.31 -4.64
N ILE A 4 44.92 31.00 -4.38
CA ILE A 4 43.77 31.96 -4.40
C ILE A 4 42.66 31.33 -3.52
N THR A 5 42.47 31.69 -2.25
CA THR A 5 41.81 32.88 -1.65
C THR A 5 40.32 33.01 -1.98
N ALA A 6 39.49 32.94 -0.93
CA ALA A 6 38.06 33.20 -0.93
C ALA A 6 37.72 34.66 -1.27
N ALA A 7 36.58 34.89 -1.91
CA ALA A 7 35.97 36.21 -2.01
C ALA A 7 34.49 36.13 -1.65
N LYS A 8 34.14 36.77 -0.52
CA LYS A 8 32.79 37.23 -0.20
C LYS A 8 32.62 38.62 -0.80
N PHE A 9 31.55 38.86 -1.56
CA PHE A 9 30.99 40.19 -1.82
C PHE A 9 29.47 40.00 -1.94
N ALA A 10 28.70 40.49 -0.96
CA ALA A 10 28.18 41.85 -0.85
C ALA A 10 26.97 42.07 -1.78
N ALA A 11 25.83 42.30 -1.15
CA ALA A 11 24.53 42.54 -1.75
C ALA A 11 24.46 43.91 -2.44
N THR A 12 23.67 43.99 -3.51
CA THR A 12 23.03 45.26 -3.90
C THR A 12 21.64 44.98 -4.47
N ILE A 13 20.65 45.59 -3.83
CA ILE A 13 19.27 45.71 -4.30
C ILE A 13 19.23 46.79 -5.37
N THR A 14 18.59 46.52 -6.50
CA THR A 14 18.07 47.57 -7.37
C THR A 14 16.72 47.12 -7.91
N ALA A 15 15.67 47.78 -7.42
CA ALA A 15 14.33 47.70 -7.97
C ALA A 15 14.31 48.46 -9.31
N LEU A 16 13.80 47.81 -10.36
CA LEU A 16 13.36 48.50 -11.57
C LEU A 16 11.98 47.95 -11.94
N VAL A 17 10.98 48.81 -11.74
CA VAL A 17 9.62 48.65 -12.27
C VAL A 17 9.67 49.02 -13.75
N LEU A 18 9.35 48.07 -14.63
CA LEU A 18 8.89 48.36 -15.98
C LEU A 18 7.61 47.57 -16.26
N THR A 19 6.53 48.30 -16.44
CA THR A 19 5.25 47.83 -16.97
C THR A 19 5.37 47.57 -18.47
N ALA A 20 5.02 46.37 -18.91
CA ALA A 20 4.69 46.10 -20.30
C ALA A 20 3.52 45.11 -20.37
N SER A 21 2.40 45.60 -20.88
CA SER A 21 1.18 44.86 -21.17
C SER A 21 1.45 43.87 -22.30
N GLY A 22 1.12 42.59 -22.07
CA GLY A 22 1.13 41.55 -23.09
C GLY A 22 0.11 40.48 -22.74
N THR A 23 -1.02 40.49 -23.42
CA THR A 23 -2.05 39.44 -23.34
C THR A 23 -1.54 38.18 -24.03
N ALA A 24 -1.11 37.19 -23.25
CA ALA A 24 -0.91 35.83 -23.73
C ALA A 24 -1.96 34.93 -23.06
N TYR A 25 -2.89 34.44 -23.86
CA TYR A 25 -3.80 33.36 -23.48
C TYR A 25 -2.98 32.08 -23.33
N ALA A 26 -2.64 31.70 -22.09
CA ALA A 26 -2.20 30.35 -21.78
C ALA A 26 -3.45 29.55 -21.39
N VAL A 27 -3.90 28.70 -22.31
CA VAL A 27 -4.87 27.64 -22.03
C VAL A 27 -4.20 26.70 -21.05
N THR A 28 -4.58 26.78 -19.78
CA THR A 28 -4.21 25.77 -18.79
C THR A 28 -5.00 24.51 -19.10
N GLU A 29 -4.30 23.52 -19.63
CA GLU A 29 -4.78 22.16 -19.80
C GLU A 29 -5.17 21.62 -18.41
N ASN A 30 -6.48 21.58 -18.13
CA ASN A 30 -7.01 20.93 -16.93
C ASN A 30 -6.74 19.44 -17.06
N LYS A 31 -5.63 18.98 -16.47
CA LYS A 31 -5.41 17.56 -16.17
C LYS A 31 -6.55 17.12 -15.25
N PRO A 32 -7.41 16.16 -15.64
CA PRO A 32 -8.42 15.66 -14.73
C PRO A 32 -7.72 14.95 -13.58
N GLU A 33 -7.89 15.47 -12.38
CA GLU A 33 -7.56 14.74 -11.16
C GLU A 33 -8.42 13.48 -11.13
N THR A 34 -7.75 12.33 -11.05
CA THR A 34 -8.39 11.04 -10.80
C THR A 34 -9.29 11.18 -9.56
N PRO A 35 -10.59 10.82 -9.62
CA PRO A 35 -11.45 10.91 -8.45
C PRO A 35 -10.87 10.06 -7.32
N ARG A 36 -10.42 10.74 -6.25
CA ARG A 36 -10.09 10.10 -4.98
C ARG A 36 -11.40 9.53 -4.45
N ALA A 37 -11.63 8.24 -4.65
CA ALA A 37 -12.75 7.54 -4.03
C ALA A 37 -12.68 7.84 -2.53
N VAL A 38 -13.68 8.55 -2.02
CA VAL A 38 -13.75 8.91 -0.60
C VAL A 38 -14.05 7.61 0.12
N VAL A 39 -13.01 6.96 0.64
CA VAL A 39 -13.14 5.81 1.52
C VAL A 39 -13.88 6.30 2.75
N ALA A 40 -15.10 5.80 2.99
CA ALA A 40 -15.84 6.15 4.19
C ALA A 40 -15.03 5.67 5.41
N GLU A 41 -14.49 6.60 6.19
CA GLU A 41 -13.76 6.29 7.41
C GLU A 41 -14.74 6.10 8.56
N HIS A 42 -14.72 4.93 9.19
CA HIS A 42 -15.40 4.71 10.47
C HIS A 42 -14.38 4.86 11.61
N ALA A 43 -14.77 5.55 12.69
CA ALA A 43 -13.88 5.83 13.83
C ALA A 43 -13.36 4.55 14.53
N ASP A 44 -14.02 3.40 14.31
CA ASP A 44 -13.69 2.11 14.90
C ASP A 44 -12.83 1.21 13.99
N ASP A 45 -12.48 1.68 12.78
CA ASP A 45 -11.69 0.89 11.83
C ASP A 45 -10.26 0.65 12.34
N VAL A 46 -9.77 -0.57 12.17
CA VAL A 46 -8.34 -0.87 12.37
C VAL A 46 -7.55 -0.13 11.32
N ARG A 47 -6.56 0.66 11.74
CA ARG A 47 -5.68 1.44 10.87
C ARG A 47 -4.24 0.98 11.00
N ILE A 48 -3.44 1.27 9.99
CA ILE A 48 -1.99 1.18 10.10
C ILE A 48 -1.46 2.16 11.14
N ASP A 49 -0.25 1.92 11.65
CA ASP A 49 0.46 2.89 12.47
C ASP A 49 1.06 3.98 11.57
N GLU A 50 0.41 5.14 11.53
CA GLU A 50 0.84 6.31 10.74
C GLU A 50 2.19 6.90 11.20
N THR A 51 2.70 6.48 12.35
CA THR A 51 4.00 6.90 12.88
C THR A 51 5.10 5.86 12.64
N ALA A 52 4.77 4.74 11.97
CA ALA A 52 5.72 3.69 11.69
C ALA A 52 6.85 4.16 10.75
N PRO A 53 8.10 3.70 10.96
CA PRO A 53 9.23 4.10 10.10
C PRO A 53 9.10 3.63 8.65
N VAL A 54 8.37 2.55 8.41
CA VAL A 54 8.12 1.99 7.06
C VAL A 54 6.62 1.88 6.86
N ILE A 55 6.12 2.53 5.81
CA ILE A 55 4.71 2.51 5.42
C ILE A 55 4.63 2.44 3.91
N THR A 56 3.82 1.52 3.40
CA THR A 56 3.50 1.41 1.98
C THR A 56 2.00 1.44 1.78
N ARG A 57 1.57 2.05 0.68
CA ARG A 57 0.18 2.07 0.24
C ARG A 57 0.15 1.77 -1.25
N ASP A 58 -0.75 0.90 -1.68
CA ASP A 58 -0.96 0.64 -3.09
C ASP A 58 -2.46 0.49 -3.40
N ASN A 59 -2.83 0.83 -4.63
CA ASN A 59 -4.19 0.75 -5.12
C ASN A 59 -4.23 0.21 -6.54
N ILE A 60 -5.20 -0.65 -6.82
CA ILE A 60 -5.40 -1.16 -8.17
C ILE A 60 -6.88 -1.37 -8.48
N LEU A 61 -7.30 -1.06 -9.71
CA LEU A 61 -8.60 -1.45 -10.23
C LEU A 61 -8.51 -2.87 -10.80
N ILE A 62 -9.33 -3.77 -10.26
CA ILE A 62 -9.45 -5.16 -10.71
C ILE A 62 -10.79 -5.33 -11.43
N HIS A 63 -10.77 -5.69 -12.71
CA HIS A 63 -11.96 -5.90 -13.54
C HIS A 63 -12.56 -7.30 -13.30
N ALA A 64 -12.93 -7.57 -12.05
CA ALA A 64 -13.57 -8.80 -11.63
C ALA A 64 -14.68 -8.50 -10.61
N PRO A 65 -15.69 -9.38 -10.46
CA PRO A 65 -16.72 -9.20 -9.44
C PRO A 65 -16.15 -9.19 -8.02
N LEU A 66 -16.74 -8.38 -7.14
CA LEU A 66 -16.33 -8.26 -5.73
C LEU A 66 -16.23 -9.59 -5.00
N HIS A 67 -17.20 -10.49 -5.21
CA HIS A 67 -17.19 -11.78 -4.55
C HIS A 67 -15.99 -12.65 -4.97
N THR A 68 -15.50 -12.50 -6.20
CA THR A 68 -14.31 -13.19 -6.72
C THR A 68 -13.04 -12.65 -6.06
N VAL A 69 -12.83 -11.34 -6.13
CA VAL A 69 -11.66 -10.67 -5.54
C VAL A 69 -11.59 -10.95 -4.03
N TRP A 70 -12.70 -10.77 -3.32
CA TRP A 70 -12.79 -11.04 -1.89
C TRP A 70 -12.48 -12.50 -1.56
N LYS A 71 -13.03 -13.46 -2.32
CA LYS A 71 -12.78 -14.88 -2.10
C LYS A 71 -11.30 -15.23 -2.28
N ILE A 72 -10.66 -14.76 -3.34
CA ILE A 72 -9.24 -15.03 -3.60
C ILE A 72 -8.37 -14.46 -2.46
N GLN A 73 -8.59 -13.20 -2.07
CA GLN A 73 -7.77 -12.58 -1.03
C GLN A 73 -8.01 -13.19 0.37
N THR A 74 -9.23 -13.62 0.68
CA THR A 74 -9.56 -14.16 2.03
C THR A 74 -9.38 -15.67 2.19
N ASP A 75 -9.19 -16.40 1.10
CA ASP A 75 -8.85 -17.85 1.11
C ASP A 75 -7.33 -18.03 1.29
N VAL A 76 -6.84 -17.68 2.48
CA VAL A 76 -5.40 -17.54 2.75
C VAL A 76 -4.60 -18.82 2.52
N GLU A 77 -5.21 -20.00 2.70
CA GLU A 77 -4.55 -21.29 2.45
C GLU A 77 -4.26 -21.53 0.97
N LYS A 78 -4.90 -20.77 0.07
CA LYS A 78 -4.64 -20.81 -1.37
C LYS A 78 -3.69 -19.74 -1.86
N TRP A 79 -3.20 -18.84 -1.00
CA TRP A 79 -2.21 -17.85 -1.43
C TRP A 79 -1.03 -18.47 -2.19
N PRO A 80 -0.41 -19.60 -1.75
CA PRO A 80 0.71 -20.20 -2.50
C PRO A 80 0.38 -20.63 -3.93
N THR A 81 -0.90 -20.73 -4.32
CA THR A 81 -1.28 -21.14 -5.68
C THR A 81 -1.26 -19.98 -6.67
N TRP A 82 -1.27 -18.74 -6.21
CA TRP A 82 -1.36 -17.54 -7.06
C TRP A 82 -0.43 -16.39 -6.62
N GLN A 83 0.18 -16.48 -5.44
CA GLN A 83 1.26 -15.60 -4.98
C GLN A 83 2.59 -16.33 -5.04
N PRO A 84 3.44 -16.06 -6.05
CA PRO A 84 4.71 -16.76 -6.22
C PRO A 84 5.67 -16.61 -5.03
N ASP A 85 5.58 -15.47 -4.32
CA ASP A 85 6.48 -15.16 -3.21
C ASP A 85 6.00 -15.74 -1.86
N VAL A 86 4.77 -16.29 -1.81
CA VAL A 86 4.20 -16.95 -0.63
C VAL A 86 4.44 -18.45 -0.71
N GLU A 87 5.32 -18.96 0.13
CA GLU A 87 5.75 -20.37 0.08
C GLU A 87 4.76 -21.29 0.80
N THR A 88 4.34 -20.92 2.01
CA THR A 88 3.46 -21.74 2.86
C THR A 88 2.46 -20.89 3.62
N VAL A 89 1.27 -21.43 3.84
CA VAL A 89 0.26 -20.85 4.74
C VAL A 89 -0.42 -21.98 5.51
N VAL A 90 -0.59 -21.79 6.82
CA VAL A 90 -1.33 -22.69 7.71
C VAL A 90 -2.26 -21.85 8.58
N LYS A 91 -3.56 -22.16 8.56
CA LYS A 91 -4.51 -21.56 9.51
C LYS A 91 -4.49 -22.32 10.82
N ASP A 92 -4.00 -21.65 11.86
CA ASP A 92 -4.10 -22.16 13.23
C ASP A 92 -5.55 -22.09 13.73
N THR A 93 -6.35 -21.18 13.15
CA THR A 93 -7.78 -21.05 13.47
C THR A 93 -8.68 -21.51 12.32
N PRO A 94 -9.53 -22.53 12.52
CA PRO A 94 -10.35 -23.09 11.46
C PRO A 94 -11.51 -22.18 11.05
N GLY A 95 -12.07 -22.45 9.87
CA GLY A 95 -13.25 -21.75 9.34
C GLY A 95 -12.94 -20.44 8.62
N ARG A 96 -13.96 -19.62 8.35
CA ARG A 96 -13.79 -18.32 7.70
C ARG A 96 -13.02 -17.35 8.60
N LEU A 97 -12.31 -16.40 8.01
CA LEU A 97 -11.65 -15.33 8.77
C LEU A 97 -12.69 -14.53 9.56
N ARG A 98 -12.38 -14.29 10.84
CA ARG A 98 -13.11 -13.40 11.75
C ARG A 98 -12.09 -12.75 12.69
N PRO A 99 -12.42 -11.65 13.39
CA PRO A 99 -11.53 -11.10 14.41
C PRO A 99 -11.03 -12.18 15.37
N GLY A 100 -9.71 -12.22 15.58
CA GLY A 100 -9.03 -13.25 16.35
C GLY A 100 -8.66 -14.53 15.57
N SER A 101 -8.97 -14.65 14.28
CA SER A 101 -8.39 -15.71 13.42
C SER A 101 -6.88 -15.56 13.35
N VAL A 102 -6.15 -16.66 13.54
CA VAL A 102 -4.69 -16.73 13.42
C VAL A 102 -4.30 -17.64 12.27
N PHE A 103 -3.32 -17.21 11.50
CA PHE A 103 -2.65 -17.99 10.48
C PHE A 103 -1.15 -17.69 10.46
N ARG A 104 -0.35 -18.70 10.15
CA ARG A 104 1.10 -18.62 10.01
C ARG A 104 1.49 -18.86 8.58
N TRP A 105 2.44 -18.09 8.08
CA TRP A 105 2.83 -18.15 6.68
C TRP A 105 4.26 -17.69 6.47
N THR A 106 4.83 -18.11 5.34
CA THR A 106 6.16 -17.71 4.92
C THR A 106 6.12 -17.01 3.57
N THR A 107 6.81 -15.87 3.48
CA THR A 107 6.94 -15.07 2.26
C THR A 107 8.28 -14.38 2.25
N GLU A 108 9.00 -14.39 1.14
CA GLU A 108 10.27 -13.64 0.97
C GLU A 108 11.27 -13.83 2.15
N GLY A 109 11.34 -15.03 2.73
CA GLY A 109 12.20 -15.35 3.89
C GLY A 109 11.66 -14.92 5.27
N LEU A 110 10.52 -14.23 5.33
CA LEU A 110 9.82 -13.90 6.56
C LEU A 110 8.94 -15.07 7.04
N ASN A 111 8.95 -15.34 8.35
CA ASN A 111 8.00 -16.25 9.00
C ASN A 111 7.07 -15.41 9.87
N ILE A 112 5.80 -15.35 9.45
CA ILE A 112 4.83 -14.37 9.92
C ILE A 112 3.71 -15.10 10.66
N THR A 113 3.36 -14.59 11.84
CA THR A 113 2.12 -14.98 12.54
C THR A 113 1.14 -13.83 12.46
N SER A 114 0.11 -13.96 11.63
CA SER A 114 -0.91 -12.93 11.43
C SER A 114 -2.15 -13.23 12.26
N THR A 115 -2.62 -12.22 12.99
CA THR A 115 -3.90 -12.23 13.68
C THR A 115 -4.85 -11.24 13.03
N VAL A 116 -5.99 -11.72 12.55
CA VAL A 116 -7.06 -10.89 12.00
C VAL A 116 -7.62 -9.99 13.09
N LYS A 117 -7.65 -8.69 12.80
CA LYS A 117 -8.16 -7.64 13.70
C LYS A 117 -9.54 -7.16 13.28
N GLN A 118 -9.80 -7.07 11.98
CA GLN A 118 -11.08 -6.63 11.42
C GLN A 118 -11.44 -7.45 10.19
N VAL A 119 -12.71 -7.82 10.05
CA VAL A 119 -13.27 -8.39 8.82
C VAL A 119 -14.68 -7.83 8.62
N GLU A 120 -14.88 -7.15 7.51
CA GLU A 120 -16.18 -6.75 6.99
C GLU A 120 -16.32 -7.31 5.58
N HIS A 121 -17.22 -8.28 5.42
CA HIS A 121 -17.32 -9.05 4.20
C HIS A 121 -17.50 -8.15 2.96
N GLY A 122 -16.59 -8.30 1.99
CA GLY A 122 -16.61 -7.56 0.73
C GLY A 122 -16.21 -6.09 0.86
N LYS A 123 -15.74 -5.64 2.03
CA LYS A 123 -15.43 -4.22 2.27
C LYS A 123 -14.04 -4.02 2.85
N ARG A 124 -13.72 -4.74 3.93
CA ARG A 124 -12.51 -4.45 4.70
C ARG A 124 -11.95 -5.70 5.37
N LEU A 125 -10.63 -5.81 5.38
CA LEU A 125 -9.91 -6.87 6.06
C LEU A 125 -8.64 -6.26 6.64
N ALA A 126 -8.41 -6.43 7.94
CA ALA A 126 -7.16 -6.01 8.57
C ALA A 126 -6.61 -7.14 9.43
N TRP A 127 -5.31 -7.36 9.34
CA TRP A 127 -4.57 -8.23 10.24
C TRP A 127 -3.28 -7.56 10.67
N GLY A 128 -2.65 -8.12 11.69
CA GLY A 128 -1.33 -7.70 12.11
C GLY A 128 -0.68 -8.77 12.96
N GLY A 129 0.60 -8.58 13.25
CA GLY A 129 1.33 -9.51 14.08
C GLY A 129 2.84 -9.43 13.90
N PRO A 130 3.57 -10.25 14.66
CA PRO A 130 5.02 -10.25 14.64
C PRO A 130 5.60 -11.09 13.49
N ALA A 131 6.74 -10.64 12.98
CA ALA A 131 7.64 -11.39 12.11
C ALA A 131 9.08 -10.98 12.42
N GLN A 132 9.88 -11.86 13.03
CA GLN A 132 11.32 -11.66 13.22
C GLN A 132 11.72 -10.29 13.83
N GLY A 133 10.96 -9.81 14.81
CA GLY A 133 11.18 -8.51 15.48
C GLY A 133 10.53 -7.31 14.80
N ILE A 134 9.85 -7.51 13.67
CA ILE A 134 8.95 -6.56 13.01
C ILE A 134 7.54 -6.77 13.56
N THR A 135 6.82 -5.69 13.83
CA THR A 135 5.37 -5.71 14.06
C THR A 135 4.68 -5.04 12.87
N ALA A 136 3.79 -5.77 12.21
CA ALA A 136 3.06 -5.30 11.04
C ALA A 136 1.58 -5.07 11.35
N ILE A 137 0.98 -4.08 10.68
CA ILE A 137 -0.47 -3.93 10.53
C ILE A 137 -0.73 -3.77 9.03
N HIS A 138 -1.53 -4.69 8.46
CA HIS A 138 -1.86 -4.73 7.04
C HIS A 138 -3.37 -4.61 6.86
N VAL A 139 -3.79 -3.62 6.08
CA VAL A 139 -5.17 -3.22 5.89
C VAL A 139 -5.53 -3.31 4.41
N TRP A 140 -6.66 -3.94 4.11
CA TRP A 140 -7.23 -4.08 2.78
C TRP A 140 -8.62 -3.47 2.76
N THR A 141 -8.90 -2.66 1.73
CA THR A 141 -10.21 -2.07 1.46
C THR A 141 -10.64 -2.43 0.05
N PHE A 142 -11.89 -2.85 -0.10
CA PHE A 142 -12.50 -3.25 -1.37
C PHE A 142 -13.68 -2.34 -1.65
N THR A 143 -13.56 -1.50 -2.67
CA THR A 143 -14.59 -0.55 -3.05
C THR A 143 -15.17 -0.94 -4.40
N PRO A 144 -16.47 -1.30 -4.49
CA PRO A 144 -17.12 -1.51 -5.78
C PRO A 144 -16.94 -0.29 -6.69
N ALA A 145 -16.55 -0.53 -7.93
CA ALA A 145 -16.42 0.48 -8.98
C ALA A 145 -17.28 0.07 -10.19
N ARG A 146 -17.47 0.98 -11.15
CA ARG A 146 -18.32 0.74 -12.33
C ARG A 146 -17.94 -0.54 -13.08
N ASP A 147 -16.64 -0.75 -13.28
CA ASP A 147 -16.09 -1.81 -14.12
C ASP A 147 -15.29 -2.85 -13.31
N GLY A 148 -15.50 -2.94 -11.99
CA GLY A 148 -14.75 -3.87 -11.13
C GLY A 148 -14.71 -3.48 -9.67
N VAL A 149 -13.56 -3.69 -9.03
CA VAL A 149 -13.30 -3.34 -7.64
C VAL A 149 -12.01 -2.53 -7.54
N LEU A 150 -12.08 -1.35 -6.93
CA LEU A 150 -10.89 -0.64 -6.48
C LEU A 150 -10.42 -1.29 -5.19
N VAL A 151 -9.30 -2.00 -5.26
CA VAL A 151 -8.61 -2.57 -4.10
C VAL A 151 -7.57 -1.56 -3.66
N HIS A 152 -7.58 -1.23 -2.38
CA HIS A 152 -6.60 -0.39 -1.72
C HIS A 152 -6.00 -1.15 -0.55
N THR A 153 -4.68 -1.17 -0.46
CA THR A 153 -3.94 -1.88 0.59
C THR A 153 -2.89 -0.98 1.21
N GLU A 154 -2.71 -1.09 2.52
CA GLU A 154 -1.77 -0.29 3.29
C GLU A 154 -1.12 -1.16 4.35
N GLU A 155 0.19 -1.03 4.51
CA GLU A 155 0.92 -1.76 5.54
C GLU A 155 1.93 -0.87 6.25
N SER A 156 2.00 -0.98 7.58
CA SER A 156 2.98 -0.30 8.43
C SER A 156 3.84 -1.30 9.19
N TRP A 157 5.15 -1.09 9.21
CA TRP A 157 6.11 -1.91 9.95
C TRP A 157 6.84 -1.11 11.02
N THR A 158 6.91 -1.66 12.24
CA THR A 158 7.68 -1.12 13.35
C THR A 158 8.62 -2.17 13.95
N GLY A 159 9.64 -1.74 14.70
CA GLY A 159 10.58 -2.62 15.39
C GLY A 159 12.05 -2.24 15.16
N ALA A 160 12.95 -2.79 15.99
CA ALA A 160 14.38 -2.50 15.90
C ALA A 160 15.01 -2.84 14.52
N PRO A 161 14.67 -3.96 13.86
CA PRO A 161 15.16 -4.23 12.50
C PRO A 161 14.72 -3.18 11.48
N VAL A 162 13.48 -2.67 11.63
CA VAL A 162 12.91 -1.63 10.77
C VAL A 162 13.68 -0.32 10.90
N VAL A 163 13.94 0.11 12.14
CA VAL A 163 14.73 1.33 12.39
C VAL A 163 16.16 1.19 11.88
N ALA A 164 16.77 0.01 12.03
CA ALA A 164 18.15 -0.23 11.61
C ALA A 164 18.34 -0.26 10.08
N ASN A 165 17.33 -0.67 9.31
CA ASN A 165 17.43 -0.89 7.86
C ASN A 165 16.26 -0.27 7.08
N GLN A 166 15.77 0.89 7.53
CA GLN A 166 14.52 1.50 7.05
C GLN A 166 14.43 1.59 5.52
N ALA A 167 15.45 2.12 4.83
CA ALA A 167 15.40 2.29 3.37
C ALA A 167 15.29 0.96 2.60
N VAL A 168 15.98 -0.09 3.09
CA VAL A 168 15.93 -1.42 2.47
C VAL A 168 14.56 -2.06 2.70
N LEU A 169 14.03 -1.98 3.92
CA LEU A 169 12.74 -2.56 4.26
C LEU A 169 11.57 -1.79 3.65
N GLN A 170 11.70 -0.48 3.45
CA GLN A 170 10.74 0.32 2.69
C GLN A 170 10.67 -0.17 1.25
N ALA A 171 11.82 -0.29 0.56
CA ALA A 171 11.85 -0.79 -0.81
C ALA A 171 11.33 -2.23 -0.92
N ALA A 172 11.61 -3.08 0.08
CA ALA A 172 11.08 -4.43 0.14
C ALA A 172 9.54 -4.44 0.26
N LEU A 173 8.99 -3.64 1.18
CA LEU A 173 7.53 -3.57 1.38
C LEU A 173 6.81 -2.96 0.17
N ASP A 174 7.40 -1.93 -0.45
CA ASP A 174 6.90 -1.32 -1.69
C ASP A 174 6.78 -2.36 -2.82
N ASN A 175 7.83 -3.14 -3.05
CA ASN A 175 7.82 -4.19 -4.06
C ASN A 175 6.83 -5.31 -3.72
N SER A 176 6.77 -5.72 -2.46
CA SER A 176 5.90 -6.81 -2.00
C SER A 176 4.42 -6.46 -2.21
N LEU A 177 3.96 -5.26 -1.79
CA LEU A 177 2.58 -4.83 -1.99
C LEU A 177 2.24 -4.63 -3.46
N HIS A 178 3.17 -4.08 -4.25
CA HIS A 178 2.99 -3.93 -5.69
C HIS A 178 2.78 -5.27 -6.39
N ASN A 179 3.65 -6.24 -6.11
CA ASN A 179 3.51 -7.59 -6.67
C ASN A 179 2.20 -8.24 -6.20
N TRP A 180 1.86 -8.10 -4.91
CA TRP A 180 0.66 -8.70 -4.34
C TRP A 180 -0.60 -8.25 -5.06
N VAL A 181 -0.79 -6.94 -5.24
CA VAL A 181 -2.01 -6.40 -5.87
C VAL A 181 -2.08 -6.74 -7.37
N ASN A 182 -0.95 -6.80 -8.06
CA ASN A 182 -0.89 -7.22 -9.46
C ASN A 182 -1.20 -8.71 -9.64
N ASN A 183 -0.68 -9.57 -8.77
CA ASN A 183 -0.99 -11.01 -8.78
C ASN A 183 -2.47 -11.25 -8.47
N LEU A 184 -3.02 -10.53 -7.49
CA LEU A 184 -4.46 -10.60 -7.15
C LEU A 184 -5.33 -10.17 -8.34
N LYS A 185 -4.91 -9.10 -9.04
CA LYS A 185 -5.58 -8.63 -10.26
C LYS A 185 -5.57 -9.72 -11.33
N HIS A 186 -4.40 -10.26 -11.66
CA HIS A 186 -4.27 -11.28 -12.70
C HIS A 186 -5.12 -12.52 -12.38
N GLU A 187 -5.05 -13.03 -11.15
CA GLU A 187 -5.82 -14.21 -10.76
C GLU A 187 -7.34 -13.95 -10.80
N ALA A 188 -7.79 -12.81 -10.27
CA ALA A 188 -9.20 -12.48 -10.23
C ALA A 188 -9.80 -12.24 -11.63
N GLU A 189 -9.09 -11.53 -12.51
CA GLU A 189 -9.53 -11.29 -13.89
C GLU A 189 -9.53 -12.59 -14.71
N ALA A 190 -8.54 -13.47 -14.50
CA ALA A 190 -8.50 -14.78 -15.14
C ALA A 190 -9.64 -15.72 -14.68
N GLN A 191 -10.06 -15.65 -13.41
CA GLN A 191 -11.22 -16.40 -12.93
C GLN A 191 -12.54 -15.83 -13.43
N ALA A 192 -12.65 -14.51 -13.59
CA ALA A 192 -13.87 -13.86 -14.07
C ALA A 192 -14.13 -14.05 -15.57
N ALA A 193 -13.08 -14.33 -16.35
CA ALA A 193 -13.18 -14.59 -17.80
C ALA A 193 -13.63 -16.02 -18.16
N LYS A 194 -13.81 -16.91 -17.16
CA LYS A 194 -14.26 -18.30 -17.33
C LYS A 194 -15.78 -18.40 -17.18
#